data_AF-X1GI45-F1
#
_entry.id   AF-X1GI45-F1
#
_cell.length_a   1.000
_cell.length_b   1.000
_cell.length_c   1.000
_cell.angle_alpha   90.00
_cell.angle_beta   90.00
_cell.angle_gamma   90.00
#
_symmetry.space_group_name_H-M   'P 1'
#
loop_
_entity.id
_entity.type
_entity.pdbx_description
1 polymer ?
#
loop_
_entity_poly.entity_id
_entity_poly.type
_entity_poly.pdbx_seq_one_letter_code
_entity_poly.pdbx_strand_id
1 'polypeptide(L)'
;LGHEFSGIVVEAGGQSINKRTGKKFEEGEAVTAEEMFWCASCRPCADGYPNHCEKLQELGFSCDGAFAEYVKIDSRYIWSLEELKRVYKGDDLFLAGSVVEPTSVAYNAVIERGGGIRPGDNAVILGGGPIGLAAVAIMKKAGASNVILSEPSEPRAKLGKLMGADHIINPFKENFSERVLDITGGLGAKLYLEATGLPDKVWADIEQAIWEGKMINSTVVIVARSDKKIPVTGEVFQVRRASIVGSQGHSGHGTFPRVISSMASGMDMTPLITKKITLDKVP
;
A
#
# COMPACT_ATOMS: atom_id res chain seq x y z
N LEU A 1 -2.13 -21.09 -2.30
CA LEU A 1 -1.63 -19.77 -2.77
C LEU A 1 -2.80 -18.82 -3.01
N GLY A 2 -2.52 -17.52 -3.14
CA GLY A 2 -3.51 -16.48 -3.49
C GLY A 2 -4.11 -15.80 -2.26
N HIS A 3 -3.95 -14.48 -2.17
CA HIS A 3 -4.49 -13.64 -1.09
C HIS A 3 -4.96 -12.25 -1.54
N GLU A 4 -4.61 -11.84 -2.75
CA GLU A 4 -5.13 -10.63 -3.39
C GLU A 4 -6.36 -11.01 -4.23
N PHE A 5 -7.56 -10.92 -3.65
CA PHE A 5 -8.77 -11.41 -4.32
C PHE A 5 -10.02 -10.59 -3.99
N SER A 6 -11.05 -10.82 -4.79
CA SER A 6 -12.42 -10.45 -4.45
C SER A 6 -13.39 -11.44 -5.07
N GLY A 7 -14.63 -11.43 -4.63
CA GLY A 7 -15.66 -12.33 -5.12
C GLY A 7 -17.03 -11.99 -4.56
N ILE A 8 -17.94 -12.96 -4.64
CA ILE A 8 -19.29 -12.86 -4.09
C ILE A 8 -19.46 -13.82 -2.92
N VAL A 9 -20.25 -13.42 -1.93
CA VAL A 9 -20.70 -14.32 -0.88
C VAL A 9 -21.69 -15.31 -1.48
N VAL A 10 -21.44 -16.61 -1.33
CA VAL A 10 -22.38 -17.68 -1.73
C VAL A 10 -23.05 -18.35 -0.53
N GLU A 11 -22.41 -18.32 0.64
CA GLU A 11 -22.93 -18.86 1.88
C GLU A 11 -22.37 -18.07 3.07
N ALA A 12 -23.20 -17.85 4.10
CA ALA A 12 -22.80 -17.19 5.33
C ALA A 12 -23.35 -17.92 6.55
N GLY A 13 -22.50 -18.12 7.57
CA GLY A 13 -22.90 -18.64 8.87
C GLY A 13 -23.81 -17.68 9.63
N GLY A 14 -24.58 -18.18 10.59
CA GLY A 14 -25.55 -17.35 11.35
C GLY A 14 -24.93 -16.15 12.08
N GLN A 15 -23.64 -16.22 12.43
CA GLN A 15 -22.88 -15.17 13.12
C GLN A 15 -21.94 -14.39 12.19
N SER A 16 -22.01 -14.61 10.88
CA SER A 16 -21.15 -13.95 9.90
C SER A 16 -21.68 -12.55 9.59
N ILE A 17 -21.28 -11.54 10.37
CA ILE A 17 -21.82 -10.18 10.30
C ILE A 17 -21.05 -9.31 9.30
N ASN A 18 -21.78 -8.66 8.39
CA ASN A 18 -21.27 -7.61 7.52
C ASN A 18 -21.15 -6.29 8.28
N LYS A 19 -19.92 -5.78 8.36
CA LYS A 19 -19.58 -4.49 9.00
C LYS A 19 -20.31 -3.29 8.37
N ARG A 20 -20.69 -3.36 7.09
CA ARG A 20 -21.41 -2.30 6.36
C ARG A 20 -22.86 -2.15 6.85
N THR A 21 -23.54 -3.25 7.14
CA THR A 21 -24.99 -3.26 7.46
C THR A 21 -25.28 -3.54 8.93
N GLY A 22 -24.32 -4.09 9.67
CA GLY A 22 -24.52 -4.62 11.02
C GLY A 22 -25.38 -5.89 11.06
N LYS A 23 -25.66 -6.50 9.90
CA LYS A 23 -26.48 -7.71 9.74
C LYS A 23 -25.63 -8.85 9.20
N LYS A 24 -26.20 -10.07 9.19
CA LYS A 24 -25.59 -11.23 8.52
C LYS A 24 -25.29 -10.89 7.05
N PHE A 25 -24.17 -11.38 6.52
CA PHE A 25 -23.90 -11.34 5.07
C PHE A 25 -25.00 -12.07 4.28
N GLU A 26 -25.45 -11.45 3.21
CA GLU A 26 -26.40 -12.01 2.25
C GLU A 26 -25.67 -12.58 1.02
N GLU A 27 -26.30 -13.55 0.37
CA GLU A 27 -25.81 -14.12 -0.89
C GLU A 27 -25.74 -13.03 -1.98
N GLY A 28 -24.69 -13.06 -2.80
CA GLY A 28 -24.47 -12.11 -3.90
C GLY A 28 -23.80 -10.80 -3.49
N GLU A 29 -23.54 -10.57 -2.20
CA GLU A 29 -22.76 -9.42 -1.76
C GLU A 29 -21.32 -9.47 -2.30
N ALA A 30 -20.87 -8.38 -2.92
CA ALA A 30 -19.51 -8.28 -3.43
C ALA A 30 -18.53 -7.94 -2.29
N VAL A 31 -17.44 -8.71 -2.19
CA VAL A 31 -16.51 -8.63 -1.05
C VAL A 31 -15.05 -8.85 -1.44
N THR A 32 -14.15 -8.35 -0.61
CA THR A 32 -12.72 -8.71 -0.53
C THR A 32 -12.38 -9.09 0.91
N ALA A 33 -11.16 -9.53 1.20
CA ALA A 33 -10.72 -9.84 2.55
C ALA A 33 -9.32 -9.36 2.87
N GLU A 34 -9.05 -9.18 4.16
CA GLU A 34 -7.69 -9.10 4.68
C GLU A 34 -6.99 -10.46 4.55
N GLU A 35 -5.72 -10.44 4.16
CA GLU A 35 -4.85 -11.63 4.15
C GLU A 35 -4.38 -12.05 5.56
N MET A 36 -4.22 -11.08 6.48
CA MET A 36 -3.68 -11.33 7.82
C MET A 36 -4.79 -11.78 8.76
N PHE A 37 -4.79 -13.06 9.10
CA PHE A 37 -5.74 -13.66 10.02
C PHE A 37 -5.31 -13.46 11.48
N TRP A 38 -5.57 -12.25 11.98
CA TRP A 38 -5.32 -11.86 13.36
C TRP A 38 -6.28 -12.51 14.37
N CYS A 39 -5.79 -12.87 15.56
CA CYS A 39 -6.55 -13.67 16.52
C CYS A 39 -7.59 -12.91 17.35
N ALA A 40 -7.47 -11.58 17.44
CA ALA A 40 -8.30 -10.69 18.27
C ALA A 40 -8.12 -10.81 19.80
N SER A 41 -7.27 -11.71 20.29
CA SER A 41 -7.13 -11.99 21.73
C SER A 41 -5.74 -11.80 22.31
N CYS A 42 -4.68 -11.76 21.48
CA CYS A 42 -3.32 -11.52 21.95
C CYS A 42 -3.13 -10.04 22.31
N ARG A 43 -2.06 -9.74 23.04
CA ARG A 43 -1.82 -8.37 23.53
C ARG A 43 -1.75 -7.33 22.39
N PRO A 44 -0.99 -7.55 21.29
CA PRO A 44 -1.01 -6.62 20.15
C PRO A 44 -2.40 -6.39 19.55
N CYS A 45 -3.21 -7.45 19.39
CA CYS A 45 -4.58 -7.31 18.89
C CYS A 45 -5.46 -6.50 19.85
N ALA A 46 -5.36 -6.78 21.15
CA ALA A 46 -6.11 -6.06 22.19
C ALA A 46 -5.73 -4.57 22.26
N ASP A 47 -4.47 -4.24 21.96
CA ASP A 47 -3.97 -2.87 21.86
C ASP A 47 -4.31 -2.20 20.51
N GLY A 48 -4.99 -2.90 19.59
CA GLY A 48 -5.42 -2.36 18.30
C GLY A 48 -4.40 -2.48 17.16
N TYR A 49 -3.41 -3.38 17.28
CA TYR A 49 -2.33 -3.59 16.31
C TYR A 49 -2.36 -5.00 15.69
N PRO A 50 -3.37 -5.32 14.86
CA PRO A 50 -3.55 -6.68 14.32
C PRO A 50 -2.42 -7.14 13.38
N ASN A 51 -1.72 -6.21 12.71
CA ASN A 51 -0.55 -6.51 11.86
C ASN A 51 0.64 -7.11 12.64
N HIS A 52 0.58 -7.10 13.97
CA HIS A 52 1.60 -7.66 14.86
C HIS A 52 1.02 -8.78 15.75
N CYS A 53 -0.03 -9.45 15.27
CA CYS A 53 -0.66 -10.56 15.98
C CYS A 53 0.35 -11.69 16.30
N GLU A 54 0.36 -12.15 17.55
CA GLU A 54 1.25 -13.22 18.03
C GLU A 54 0.83 -14.61 17.52
N LYS A 55 -0.43 -14.75 17.08
CA LYS A 55 -1.04 -15.99 16.58
C LYS A 55 -1.53 -15.81 15.15
N LEU A 56 -0.76 -15.06 14.35
CA LEU A 56 -1.11 -14.74 12.98
C LEU A 56 -1.16 -16.01 12.12
N GLN A 57 -2.21 -16.12 11.31
CA GLN A 57 -2.20 -16.95 10.11
C GLN A 57 -2.26 -16.03 8.89
N GLU A 58 -1.79 -16.53 7.75
CA GLU A 58 -1.57 -15.76 6.53
C GLU A 58 -2.27 -16.52 5.39
N LEU A 59 -3.30 -15.89 4.81
CA LEU A 59 -4.12 -16.47 3.75
C LEU A 59 -3.26 -16.80 2.53
N GLY A 60 -3.36 -18.03 2.03
CA GLY A 60 -2.55 -18.46 0.88
C GLY A 60 -1.08 -18.71 1.19
N PHE A 61 -0.64 -18.59 2.44
CA PHE A 61 0.70 -18.97 2.93
C PHE A 61 0.64 -20.12 3.95
N SER A 62 0.05 -19.87 5.13
CA SER A 62 -0.07 -20.85 6.22
C SER A 62 -1.45 -21.52 6.26
N CYS A 63 -2.37 -21.06 5.42
CA CYS A 63 -3.67 -21.69 5.18
C CYS A 63 -4.06 -21.58 3.70
N ASP A 64 -5.06 -22.34 3.26
CA ASP A 64 -5.52 -22.35 1.87
C ASP A 64 -5.99 -20.96 1.42
N GLY A 65 -5.60 -20.59 0.20
CA GLY A 65 -5.82 -19.24 -0.35
C GLY A 65 -6.90 -19.17 -1.41
N ALA A 66 -6.96 -18.03 -2.10
CA ALA A 66 -8.02 -17.66 -3.02
C ALA A 66 -7.75 -17.97 -4.51
N PHE A 67 -6.63 -18.62 -4.85
CA PHE A 67 -6.50 -19.26 -6.17
C PHE A 67 -7.30 -20.56 -6.20
N ALA A 68 -8.62 -20.42 -6.09
CA ALA A 68 -9.62 -21.48 -6.01
C ALA A 68 -10.98 -20.93 -6.47
N GLU A 69 -11.92 -21.82 -6.77
CA GLU A 69 -13.30 -21.40 -7.10
C GLU A 69 -14.05 -20.86 -5.86
N TYR A 70 -13.69 -21.35 -4.67
CA TYR A 70 -14.26 -20.95 -3.40
C TYR A 70 -13.18 -20.84 -2.33
N VAL A 71 -13.34 -19.88 -1.42
CA VAL A 71 -12.47 -19.73 -0.24
C VAL A 71 -13.33 -19.47 0.99
N LYS A 72 -13.04 -20.15 2.10
CA LYS A 72 -13.75 -19.99 3.37
C LYS A 72 -12.97 -19.04 4.27
N ILE A 73 -13.60 -17.94 4.66
CA ILE A 73 -12.96 -16.89 5.46
C ILE A 73 -13.90 -16.47 6.60
N ASP A 74 -13.33 -16.21 7.77
CA ASP A 74 -14.10 -15.60 8.86
C ASP A 74 -14.56 -14.19 8.45
N SER A 75 -15.85 -13.93 8.62
CA SER A 75 -16.48 -12.63 8.33
C SER A 75 -15.77 -11.42 8.94
N ARG A 76 -14.97 -11.61 9.99
CA ARG A 76 -14.21 -10.51 10.61
C ARG A 76 -13.13 -9.94 9.70
N TYR A 77 -12.63 -10.68 8.72
CA TYR A 77 -11.64 -10.23 7.75
C TYR A 77 -12.27 -9.71 6.45
N ILE A 78 -13.58 -9.87 6.28
CA ILE A 78 -14.30 -9.57 5.04
C ILE A 78 -14.73 -8.11 5.02
N TRP A 79 -14.53 -7.46 3.87
CA TRP A 79 -14.92 -6.08 3.59
C TRP A 79 -15.80 -6.00 2.35
N SER A 80 -16.87 -5.20 2.46
CA SER A 80 -17.85 -5.02 1.39
C SER A 80 -17.33 -4.11 0.28
N LEU A 81 -17.55 -4.51 -0.98
CA LEU A 81 -17.23 -3.75 -2.18
C LEU A 81 -18.46 -3.07 -2.79
N GLU A 82 -19.61 -3.05 -2.11
CA GLU A 82 -20.85 -2.47 -2.62
C GLU A 82 -20.69 -0.99 -3.02
N GLU A 83 -19.80 -0.26 -2.34
CA GLU A 83 -19.52 1.14 -2.69
C GLU A 83 -18.84 1.27 -4.08
N LEU A 84 -17.99 0.32 -4.45
CA LEU A 84 -17.30 0.31 -5.74
C LEU A 84 -18.27 0.12 -6.92
N LYS A 85 -19.45 -0.50 -6.70
CA LYS A 85 -20.49 -0.65 -7.75
C LYS A 85 -20.96 0.68 -8.33
N ARG A 86 -20.73 1.81 -7.64
CA ARG A 86 -21.01 3.15 -8.16
C ARG A 86 -20.15 3.50 -9.38
N VAL A 87 -18.92 3.00 -9.43
CA VAL A 87 -17.91 3.36 -10.44
C VAL A 87 -17.53 2.17 -11.32
N TYR A 88 -17.37 0.99 -10.74
CA TYR A 88 -16.95 -0.23 -11.44
C TYR A 88 -18.14 -1.14 -11.74
N LYS A 89 -18.15 -1.75 -12.93
CA LYS A 89 -19.25 -2.59 -13.42
C LYS A 89 -18.72 -3.94 -13.89
N GLY A 90 -19.56 -4.98 -13.79
CA GLY A 90 -19.19 -6.33 -14.21
C GLY A 90 -17.87 -6.79 -13.55
N ASP A 91 -16.99 -7.39 -14.35
CA ASP A 91 -15.71 -7.93 -13.87
C ASP A 91 -14.79 -6.85 -13.29
N ASP A 92 -14.89 -5.60 -13.73
CA ASP A 92 -14.01 -4.52 -13.25
C ASP A 92 -14.22 -4.23 -11.76
N LEU A 93 -15.40 -4.54 -11.22
CA LEU A 93 -15.65 -4.50 -9.78
C LEU A 93 -14.70 -5.44 -9.03
N PHE A 94 -14.50 -6.65 -9.55
CA PHE A 94 -13.69 -7.67 -8.89
C PHE A 94 -12.19 -7.46 -9.13
N LEU A 95 -11.82 -6.90 -10.28
CA LEU A 95 -10.47 -6.41 -10.51
C LEU A 95 -10.08 -5.29 -9.54
N ALA A 96 -10.97 -4.31 -9.36
CA ALA A 96 -10.78 -3.25 -8.39
C ALA A 96 -10.73 -3.84 -6.96
N GLY A 97 -11.60 -4.79 -6.65
CA GLY A 97 -11.62 -5.51 -5.39
C GLY A 97 -10.33 -6.29 -5.09
N SER A 98 -9.72 -6.94 -6.09
CA SER A 98 -8.52 -7.77 -5.89
C SER A 98 -7.28 -6.97 -5.54
N VAL A 99 -7.22 -5.70 -5.95
CA VAL A 99 -6.10 -4.81 -5.64
C VAL A 99 -6.28 -4.01 -4.34
N VAL A 100 -7.37 -4.24 -3.59
CA VAL A 100 -7.59 -3.56 -2.29
C VAL A 100 -6.53 -3.94 -1.27
N GLU A 101 -6.15 -5.21 -1.18
CA GLU A 101 -5.13 -5.68 -0.24
C GLU A 101 -3.75 -5.03 -0.49
N PRO A 102 -3.17 -5.07 -1.70
CA PRO A 102 -1.85 -4.47 -1.93
C PRO A 102 -1.90 -2.94 -1.83
N THR A 103 -3.03 -2.33 -2.20
CA THR A 103 -3.24 -0.89 -1.97
C THR A 103 -3.32 -0.56 -0.48
N SER A 104 -3.87 -1.45 0.34
CA SER A 104 -3.94 -1.31 1.80
C SER A 104 -2.59 -1.47 2.47
N VAL A 105 -1.69 -2.30 1.95
CA VAL A 105 -0.28 -2.35 2.39
C VAL A 105 0.39 -0.99 2.18
N ALA A 106 0.24 -0.41 0.98
CA ALA A 106 0.77 0.93 0.70
C ALA A 106 0.14 2.01 1.58
N TYR A 107 -1.18 1.98 1.76
CA TYR A 107 -1.92 2.92 2.61
C TYR A 107 -1.44 2.85 4.06
N ASN A 108 -1.35 1.65 4.63
CA ASN A 108 -0.81 1.47 5.99
C ASN A 108 0.62 2.03 6.08
N ALA A 109 1.46 1.81 5.07
CA ALA A 109 2.82 2.34 5.07
C ALA A 109 2.86 3.87 5.08
N VAL A 110 2.20 4.54 4.13
CA VAL A 110 2.37 6.00 3.97
C VAL A 110 1.45 6.83 4.85
N ILE A 111 0.26 6.31 5.21
CA ILE A 111 -0.72 7.02 6.04
C ILE A 111 -0.58 6.63 7.51
N GLU A 112 -0.79 5.36 7.86
CA GLU A 112 -0.88 4.94 9.26
C GLU A 112 0.50 4.89 9.95
N ARG A 113 1.51 4.32 9.28
CA ARG A 113 2.88 4.19 9.81
C ARG A 113 3.71 5.44 9.54
N GLY A 114 3.63 5.98 8.33
CA GLY A 114 4.33 7.19 7.89
C GLY A 114 3.76 8.49 8.48
N GLY A 115 2.55 8.44 9.04
CA GLY A 115 1.86 9.62 9.58
C GLY A 115 1.24 10.53 8.52
N GLY A 116 1.21 10.08 7.27
CA GLY A 116 0.69 10.85 6.14
C GLY A 116 1.49 12.10 5.83
N ILE A 117 0.83 12.99 5.09
CA ILE A 117 1.35 14.30 4.69
C ILE A 117 0.26 15.35 4.90
N ARG A 118 0.65 16.63 4.90
CA ARG A 118 -0.30 17.73 4.75
C ARG A 118 -0.46 18.06 3.27
N PRO A 119 -1.64 18.51 2.82
CA PRO A 119 -1.79 19.01 1.46
C PRO A 119 -0.75 20.10 1.16
N GLY A 120 -0.06 19.98 0.03
CA GLY A 120 1.05 20.84 -0.37
C GLY A 120 2.44 20.28 -0.07
N ASP A 121 2.57 19.24 0.76
CA ASP A 121 3.86 18.56 0.99
C ASP A 121 4.32 17.77 -0.26
N ASN A 122 5.63 17.50 -0.35
CA ASN A 122 6.19 16.61 -1.37
C ASN A 122 6.37 15.19 -0.82
N ALA A 123 6.17 14.18 -1.67
CA ALA A 123 6.41 12.77 -1.36
C ALA A 123 7.31 12.12 -2.42
N VAL A 124 8.27 11.32 -1.97
CA VAL A 124 9.23 10.60 -2.82
C VAL A 124 9.06 9.10 -2.60
N ILE A 125 8.82 8.36 -3.68
CA ILE A 125 8.59 6.92 -3.66
C ILE A 125 9.74 6.27 -4.43
N LEU A 126 10.42 5.32 -3.80
CA LEU A 126 11.52 4.57 -4.41
C LEU A 126 11.02 3.15 -4.72
N GLY A 127 10.95 2.81 -6.01
CA GLY A 127 10.43 1.54 -6.51
C GLY A 127 8.99 1.63 -7.01
N GLY A 128 8.77 1.27 -8.27
CA GLY A 128 7.47 1.25 -8.97
C GLY A 128 6.85 -0.14 -9.06
N GLY A 129 7.03 -0.99 -8.05
CA GLY A 129 6.22 -2.19 -7.86
C GLY A 129 4.77 -1.85 -7.44
N PRO A 130 3.88 -2.86 -7.30
CA PRO A 130 2.47 -2.61 -6.93
C PRO A 130 2.28 -1.72 -5.70
N ILE A 131 3.07 -1.95 -4.64
CA ILE A 131 3.03 -1.14 -3.41
C ILE A 131 3.47 0.30 -3.66
N GLY A 132 4.57 0.51 -4.38
CA GLY A 132 5.06 1.85 -4.69
C GLY A 132 4.10 2.63 -5.60
N LEU A 133 3.51 1.96 -6.60
CA LEU A 133 2.51 2.55 -7.48
C LEU A 133 1.20 2.88 -6.75
N ALA A 134 0.78 2.03 -5.81
CA ALA A 134 -0.32 2.35 -4.91
C ALA A 134 0.00 3.55 -4.01
N ALA A 135 1.22 3.63 -3.46
CA ALA A 135 1.65 4.78 -2.68
C ALA A 135 1.66 6.07 -3.50
N VAL A 136 2.04 6.03 -4.79
CA VAL A 136 1.93 7.17 -5.71
C VAL A 136 0.49 7.68 -5.78
N ALA A 137 -0.47 6.79 -6.04
CA ALA A 137 -1.88 7.16 -6.13
C ALA A 137 -2.43 7.70 -4.81
N ILE A 138 -2.07 7.08 -3.68
CA ILE A 138 -2.49 7.49 -2.35
C ILE A 138 -1.91 8.86 -1.99
N MET A 139 -0.62 9.11 -2.22
CA MET A 139 0.01 10.40 -1.96
C MET A 139 -0.57 11.51 -2.84
N LYS A 140 -0.91 11.19 -4.11
CA LYS A 140 -1.58 12.15 -4.98
C LYS A 140 -2.97 12.50 -4.46
N LYS A 141 -3.76 11.50 -4.07
CA LYS A 141 -5.09 11.68 -3.47
C LYS A 141 -5.02 12.42 -2.12
N ALA A 142 -3.95 12.24 -1.35
CA ALA A 142 -3.70 12.93 -0.08
C ALA A 142 -3.33 14.42 -0.24
N GLY A 143 -3.12 14.90 -1.47
CA GLY A 143 -2.85 16.31 -1.76
C GLY A 143 -1.38 16.67 -1.81
N ALA A 144 -0.48 15.71 -2.10
CA ALA A 144 0.92 16.02 -2.34
C ALA A 144 1.07 17.04 -3.49
N SER A 145 1.90 18.07 -3.28
CA SER A 145 2.23 19.04 -4.33
C SER A 145 3.06 18.39 -5.43
N ASN A 146 4.02 17.54 -5.04
CA ASN A 146 4.81 16.73 -5.95
C ASN A 146 4.86 15.29 -5.45
N VAL A 147 4.47 14.35 -6.30
CA VAL A 147 4.75 12.92 -6.14
C VAL A 147 5.87 12.52 -7.09
N ILE A 148 7.02 12.19 -6.54
CA ILE A 148 8.23 11.83 -7.30
C ILE A 148 8.44 10.32 -7.18
N LEU A 149 8.45 9.60 -8.30
CA LEU A 149 8.74 8.16 -8.34
C LEU A 149 10.14 7.90 -8.91
N SER A 150 10.99 7.20 -8.16
CA SER A 150 12.27 6.68 -8.66
C SER A 150 12.10 5.23 -9.11
N GLU A 151 12.19 5.00 -10.43
CA GLU A 151 11.95 3.69 -11.04
C GLU A 151 12.73 3.55 -12.36
N PRO A 152 13.70 2.63 -12.46
CA PRO A 152 14.50 2.46 -13.68
C PRO A 152 13.75 1.77 -14.82
N SER A 153 12.72 0.97 -14.54
CA SER A 153 11.92 0.23 -15.53
C SER A 153 10.95 1.16 -16.25
N GLU A 154 11.14 1.35 -17.56
CA GLU A 154 10.31 2.24 -18.37
C GLU A 154 8.79 1.89 -18.33
N PRO A 155 8.37 0.61 -18.42
CA PRO A 155 6.95 0.27 -18.28
C PRO A 155 6.36 0.67 -16.92
N ARG A 156 7.09 0.46 -15.83
CA ARG A 156 6.65 0.86 -14.48
C ARG A 156 6.66 2.36 -14.29
N ALA A 157 7.63 3.08 -14.87
CA ALA A 157 7.66 4.54 -14.89
C ALA A 157 6.44 5.13 -15.62
N LYS A 158 6.07 4.56 -16.78
CA LYS A 158 4.85 4.95 -17.51
C LYS A 158 3.60 4.69 -16.69
N LEU A 159 3.53 3.55 -16.01
CA LEU A 159 2.44 3.25 -15.11
C LEU A 159 2.42 4.22 -13.92
N GLY A 160 3.56 4.56 -13.33
CA GLY A 160 3.67 5.56 -12.26
C GLY A 160 3.12 6.92 -12.66
N LYS A 161 3.38 7.37 -13.89
CA LYS A 161 2.75 8.58 -14.45
C LYS A 161 1.22 8.46 -14.50
N LEU A 162 0.71 7.33 -15.01
CA LEU A 162 -0.73 7.05 -15.06
C LEU A 162 -1.37 7.01 -13.66
N MET A 163 -0.65 6.50 -12.66
CA MET A 163 -1.09 6.45 -11.27
C MET A 163 -1.00 7.79 -10.54
N GLY A 164 -0.43 8.84 -11.16
CA GLY A 164 -0.41 10.20 -10.62
C GLY A 164 0.96 10.75 -10.22
N ALA A 165 2.08 10.10 -10.58
CA ALA A 165 3.41 10.65 -10.33
C ALA A 165 3.64 11.91 -11.18
N ASP A 166 3.91 13.04 -10.53
CA ASP A 166 4.23 14.31 -11.17
C ASP A 166 5.61 14.26 -11.85
N HIS A 167 6.53 13.47 -11.31
CA HIS A 167 7.89 13.31 -11.80
C HIS A 167 8.37 11.86 -11.71
N ILE A 168 9.19 11.46 -12.68
CA ILE A 168 9.89 10.17 -12.67
C ILE A 168 11.38 10.48 -12.64
N ILE A 169 12.11 9.74 -11.82
CA ILE A 169 13.57 9.71 -11.81
C ILE A 169 14.02 8.31 -12.23
N ASN A 170 14.93 8.23 -13.20
CA ASN A 170 15.64 6.99 -13.46
C ASN A 170 17.00 7.05 -12.73
N PRO A 171 17.18 6.35 -11.61
CA PRO A 171 18.39 6.46 -10.78
C PRO A 171 19.65 5.91 -11.46
N PHE A 172 19.52 5.23 -12.61
CA PHE A 172 20.67 4.78 -13.41
C PHE A 172 21.11 5.80 -14.48
N LYS A 173 20.35 6.88 -14.64
CA LYS A 173 20.61 7.92 -15.66
C LYS A 173 20.82 9.30 -15.06
N GLU A 174 20.28 9.55 -13.86
CA GLU A 174 20.29 10.84 -13.20
C GLU A 174 20.73 10.66 -11.74
N ASN A 175 21.38 11.67 -11.16
CA ASN A 175 21.63 11.71 -9.72
C ASN A 175 20.28 11.91 -9.00
N PHE A 176 19.87 10.94 -8.16
CA PHE A 176 18.59 10.98 -7.48
C PHE A 176 18.44 12.18 -6.54
N SER A 177 19.41 12.43 -5.67
CA SER A 177 19.30 13.44 -4.61
C SER A 177 19.24 14.84 -5.23
N GLU A 178 20.14 15.14 -6.17
CA GLU A 178 20.13 16.38 -6.95
C GLU A 178 18.80 16.59 -7.67
N ARG A 179 18.25 15.54 -8.31
CA ARG A 179 17.02 15.66 -9.07
C ARG A 179 15.80 15.87 -8.18
N VAL A 180 15.73 15.22 -7.01
CA VAL A 180 14.69 15.49 -6.00
C VAL A 180 14.76 16.94 -5.55
N LEU A 181 15.96 17.47 -5.28
CA LEU A 181 16.14 18.85 -4.84
C LEU A 181 15.78 19.85 -5.94
N ASP A 182 16.17 19.61 -7.18
CA ASP A 182 15.81 20.46 -8.33
C ASP A 182 14.28 20.54 -8.52
N ILE A 183 13.59 19.40 -8.56
CA ILE A 183 12.12 19.34 -8.67
C ILE A 183 11.43 20.11 -7.54
N THR A 184 11.99 20.06 -6.34
CA THR A 184 11.37 20.63 -5.13
C THR A 184 11.88 22.03 -4.77
N GLY A 185 12.67 22.69 -5.63
CA GLY A 185 13.24 24.01 -5.33
C GLY A 185 14.16 24.02 -4.09
N GLY A 186 14.87 22.91 -3.89
CA GLY A 186 15.73 22.62 -2.74
C GLY A 186 14.97 22.32 -1.44
N LEU A 187 13.65 22.15 -1.48
CA LEU A 187 12.88 21.83 -0.27
C LEU A 187 13.09 20.38 0.17
N GLY A 188 13.12 19.41 -0.75
CA GLY A 188 13.06 17.98 -0.41
C GLY A 188 11.62 17.54 -0.12
N ALA A 189 11.45 16.44 0.61
CA ALA A 189 10.15 15.80 0.84
C ALA A 189 9.81 15.53 2.29
N LYS A 190 8.51 15.57 2.61
CA LYS A 190 7.98 15.23 3.94
C LYS A 190 8.01 13.72 4.19
N LEU A 191 7.86 12.93 3.12
CA LEU A 191 7.80 11.47 3.20
C LEU A 191 8.64 10.85 2.09
N TYR A 192 9.46 9.88 2.47
CA TYR A 192 10.20 9.00 1.57
C TYR A 192 9.71 7.56 1.80
N LEU A 193 9.23 6.87 0.76
CA LEU A 193 8.85 5.46 0.84
C LEU A 193 9.92 4.60 0.17
N GLU A 194 10.58 3.76 0.96
CA GLU A 194 11.49 2.71 0.48
C GLU A 194 10.66 1.45 0.15
N ALA A 195 10.41 1.24 -1.14
CA ALA A 195 9.65 0.11 -1.68
C ALA A 195 10.45 -0.68 -2.74
N THR A 196 11.77 -0.58 -2.73
CA THR A 196 12.67 -1.27 -3.67
C THR A 196 13.10 -2.65 -3.17
N GLY A 197 13.18 -2.85 -1.86
CA GLY A 197 13.77 -4.05 -1.25
C GLY A 197 15.30 -4.06 -1.28
N LEU A 198 15.91 -2.97 -1.75
CA LEU A 198 17.35 -2.74 -1.84
C LEU A 198 17.76 -1.52 -0.99
N PRO A 199 17.38 -1.46 0.31
CA PRO A 199 17.64 -0.29 1.13
C PRO A 199 19.14 0.00 1.25
N ASP A 200 20.02 -1.02 1.21
CA ASP A 200 21.47 -0.83 1.20
C ASP A 200 22.00 -0.03 -0.01
N LYS A 201 21.21 0.03 -1.10
CA LYS A 201 21.58 0.77 -2.33
C LYS A 201 21.03 2.18 -2.36
N VAL A 202 19.80 2.38 -1.87
CA VAL A 202 19.11 3.67 -2.00
C VAL A 202 19.25 4.57 -0.78
N TRP A 203 19.75 4.05 0.34
CA TRP A 203 19.75 4.80 1.60
C TRP A 203 20.62 6.05 1.57
N ALA A 204 21.81 5.97 0.98
CA ALA A 204 22.72 7.12 0.87
C ALA A 204 22.06 8.27 0.09
N ASP A 205 21.34 7.96 -0.98
CA ASP A 205 20.62 8.93 -1.80
C ASP A 205 19.45 9.59 -1.04
N ILE A 206 18.72 8.81 -0.22
CA ILE A 206 17.67 9.32 0.67
C ILE A 206 18.29 10.26 1.72
N GLU A 207 19.35 9.83 2.40
CA GLU A 207 20.03 10.65 3.42
C GLU A 207 20.56 11.94 2.84
N GLN A 208 21.18 11.90 1.64
CA GLN A 208 21.68 13.09 0.98
C GLN A 208 20.55 14.07 0.65
N ALA A 209 19.42 13.58 0.10
CA ALA A 209 18.26 14.43 -0.19
C ALA A 209 17.66 15.06 1.07
N ILE A 210 17.67 14.35 2.21
CA ILE A 210 17.21 14.85 3.51
C ILE A 210 18.19 15.88 4.09
N TRP A 211 19.50 15.62 3.97
CA TRP A 211 20.57 16.46 4.50
C TRP A 211 20.65 17.80 3.79
N GLU A 212 20.66 17.78 2.45
CA GLU A 212 20.81 18.96 1.61
C GLU A 212 19.47 19.70 1.40
N GLY A 213 18.33 19.00 1.55
CA GLY A 213 17.00 19.59 1.46
C GLY A 213 16.66 20.47 2.66
N LYS A 214 15.90 21.54 2.44
CA LYS A 214 15.46 22.47 3.50
C LYS A 214 14.35 21.90 4.41
N MET A 215 13.62 20.88 3.97
CA MET A 215 12.56 20.21 4.73
C MET A 215 13.13 19.60 6.01
N ILE A 216 12.41 19.81 7.10
CA ILE A 216 12.61 19.11 8.37
C ILE A 216 11.43 18.18 8.62
N ASN A 217 11.54 17.26 9.58
CA ASN A 217 10.47 16.30 9.88
C ASN A 217 10.17 15.32 8.75
N SER A 218 11.14 15.08 7.87
CA SER A 218 11.03 14.02 6.87
C SER A 218 10.88 12.66 7.56
N THR A 219 10.00 11.82 7.03
CA THR A 219 9.80 10.46 7.52
C THR A 219 10.17 9.48 6.42
N VAL A 220 11.14 8.61 6.68
CA VAL A 220 11.49 7.49 5.80
C VAL A 220 10.68 6.28 6.26
N VAL A 221 9.84 5.75 5.38
CA VAL A 221 9.02 4.57 5.61
C VAL A 221 9.64 3.39 4.86
N ILE A 222 9.95 2.31 5.58
CA ILE A 222 10.46 1.07 4.99
C ILE A 222 9.30 0.07 4.91
N VAL A 223 8.92 -0.31 3.68
CA VAL A 223 7.82 -1.28 3.45
C VAL A 223 8.28 -2.53 2.72
N ALA A 224 9.30 -2.44 1.88
CA ALA A 224 9.84 -3.63 1.20
C ALA A 224 10.67 -4.47 2.17
N ARG A 225 10.54 -5.80 2.08
CA ARG A 225 11.33 -6.74 2.89
C ARG A 225 12.73 -6.88 2.28
N SER A 226 13.76 -6.77 3.11
CA SER A 226 15.17 -6.97 2.74
C SER A 226 15.93 -7.63 3.89
N ASP A 227 16.92 -8.46 3.56
CA ASP A 227 17.84 -9.08 4.53
C ASP A 227 19.12 -8.25 4.76
N LYS A 228 19.26 -7.14 4.02
CA LYS A 228 20.46 -6.29 4.06
C LYS A 228 20.38 -5.28 5.20
N LYS A 229 21.54 -4.99 5.81
CA LYS A 229 21.67 -3.92 6.78
C LYS A 229 21.55 -2.57 6.08
N ILE A 230 20.91 -1.62 6.74
CA ILE A 230 20.77 -0.25 6.27
C ILE A 230 21.89 0.60 6.91
N PRO A 231 22.76 1.25 6.10
CA PRO A 231 23.86 2.07 6.62
C PRO A 231 23.36 3.44 7.08
N VAL A 232 22.67 3.50 8.22
CA VAL A 232 22.06 4.73 8.73
C VAL A 232 23.12 5.67 9.35
N THR A 233 23.19 6.90 8.86
CA THR A 233 23.94 8.02 9.45
C THR A 233 23.04 8.76 10.45
N GLY A 234 23.18 8.43 11.74
CA GLY A 234 22.31 9.00 12.78
C GLY A 234 22.29 10.54 12.85
N GLU A 235 23.41 11.20 12.52
CA GLU A 235 23.52 12.67 12.48
C GLU A 235 22.52 13.31 11.51
N VAL A 236 22.27 12.69 10.36
CA VAL A 236 21.30 13.19 9.37
C VAL A 236 19.92 13.35 10.01
N PHE A 237 19.49 12.33 10.74
CA PHE A 237 18.17 12.32 11.39
C PHE A 237 18.10 13.27 12.59
N GLN A 238 19.20 13.44 13.33
CA GLN A 238 19.30 14.40 14.43
C GLN A 238 19.20 15.85 13.93
N VAL A 239 20.04 16.23 12.97
CA VAL A 239 20.15 17.62 12.48
C VAL A 239 18.91 18.03 11.69
N ARG A 240 18.34 17.12 10.88
CA ARG A 240 17.17 17.41 10.03
C ARG A 240 15.84 17.13 10.74
N ARG A 241 15.87 16.74 12.03
CA ARG A 241 14.70 16.33 12.82
C ARG A 241 13.86 15.27 12.08
N ALA A 242 14.52 14.35 11.37
CA ALA A 242 13.87 13.33 10.56
C ALA A 242 13.62 12.05 11.38
N SER A 243 12.82 11.13 10.84
CA SER A 243 12.49 9.86 11.47
C SER A 243 12.50 8.70 10.48
N ILE A 244 12.68 7.48 10.99
CA ILE A 244 12.55 6.23 10.24
C ILE A 244 11.46 5.38 10.89
N VAL A 245 10.57 4.81 10.08
CA VAL A 245 9.53 3.89 10.55
C VAL A 245 9.45 2.65 9.66
N GLY A 246 9.29 1.49 10.28
CA GLY A 246 8.94 0.25 9.58
C GLY A 246 7.43 0.12 9.41
N SER A 247 7.01 -0.48 8.29
CA SER A 247 5.63 -0.84 8.00
C SER A 247 5.52 -2.29 7.54
N GLN A 248 4.51 -3.00 8.05
CA GLN A 248 4.08 -4.27 7.51
C GLN A 248 2.55 -4.39 7.59
N GLY A 249 1.99 -5.09 6.63
CA GLY A 249 0.58 -5.44 6.59
C GLY A 249 -0.36 -4.29 6.28
N HIS A 250 -1.64 -4.58 6.48
CA HIS A 250 -2.77 -3.89 5.87
C HIS A 250 -4.03 -3.92 6.73
N SER A 251 -3.99 -4.64 7.86
CA SER A 251 -5.13 -4.86 8.74
C SER A 251 -5.28 -3.76 9.78
N GLY A 252 -6.47 -3.67 10.38
CA GLY A 252 -6.75 -2.70 11.42
C GLY A 252 -6.85 -1.26 10.91
N HIS A 253 -6.96 -0.32 11.85
CA HIS A 253 -7.05 1.14 11.64
C HIS A 253 -8.18 1.62 10.69
N GLY A 254 -8.99 0.71 10.15
CA GLY A 254 -9.94 1.00 9.08
C GLY A 254 -9.26 1.28 7.73
N THR A 255 -8.11 0.66 7.46
CA THR A 255 -7.37 0.83 6.19
C THR A 255 -8.19 0.35 4.99
N PHE A 256 -8.66 -0.90 5.00
CA PHE A 256 -9.46 -1.49 3.92
C PHE A 256 -10.68 -0.63 3.50
N PRO A 257 -11.60 -0.25 4.41
CA PRO A 257 -12.76 0.53 4.00
C PRO A 257 -12.37 1.92 3.45
N ARG A 258 -11.30 2.55 3.96
CA ARG A 258 -10.81 3.83 3.42
C ARG A 258 -10.19 3.69 2.04
N VAL A 259 -9.47 2.61 1.77
CA VAL A 259 -8.97 2.28 0.42
C VAL A 259 -10.15 2.08 -0.53
N ILE A 260 -11.14 1.28 -0.13
CA ILE A 260 -12.36 1.04 -0.92
C ILE A 260 -13.08 2.36 -1.24
N SER A 261 -13.31 3.23 -0.25
CA SER A 261 -13.93 4.54 -0.47
C SER A 261 -13.06 5.48 -1.31
N SER A 262 -11.73 5.40 -1.18
CA SER A 262 -10.80 6.18 -2.01
C SER A 262 -10.93 5.78 -3.48
N MET A 263 -10.99 4.47 -3.76
CA MET A 263 -11.22 3.93 -5.09
C MET A 263 -12.60 4.32 -5.63
N ALA A 264 -13.66 4.20 -4.82
CA ALA A 264 -15.01 4.64 -5.19
C ALA A 264 -15.11 6.16 -5.45
N SER A 265 -14.18 6.95 -4.92
CA SER A 265 -14.11 8.40 -5.14
C SER A 265 -13.11 8.81 -6.23
N GLY A 266 -12.70 7.87 -7.09
CA GLY A 266 -11.92 8.13 -8.30
C GLY A 266 -10.42 7.83 -8.21
N MET A 267 -9.93 7.16 -7.17
CA MET A 267 -8.57 6.63 -7.14
C MET A 267 -8.52 5.28 -7.87
N ASP A 268 -8.43 5.30 -9.20
CA ASP A 268 -8.48 4.07 -9.99
C ASP A 268 -7.18 3.26 -9.90
N MET A 269 -7.27 2.08 -9.29
CA MET A 269 -6.15 1.15 -9.09
C MET A 269 -6.09 0.03 -10.13
N THR A 270 -7.09 -0.09 -11.00
CA THR A 270 -7.12 -1.14 -12.03
C THR A 270 -5.98 -1.08 -13.05
N PRO A 271 -5.30 0.06 -13.33
CA PRO A 271 -4.11 0.07 -14.19
C PRO A 271 -2.94 -0.79 -13.67
N LEU A 272 -2.93 -1.20 -12.39
CA LEU A 272 -1.97 -2.16 -11.87
C LEU A 272 -2.09 -3.55 -12.54
N ILE A 273 -3.26 -3.85 -13.12
CA ILE A 273 -3.56 -5.15 -13.71
C ILE A 273 -3.13 -5.15 -15.17
N THR A 274 -2.00 -5.81 -15.43
CA THR A 274 -1.41 -5.87 -16.79
C THR A 274 -1.92 -7.04 -17.63
N LYS A 275 -2.47 -8.09 -16.98
CA LYS A 275 -2.95 -9.29 -17.65
C LYS A 275 -3.97 -10.03 -16.77
N LYS A 276 -5.01 -10.59 -17.41
CA LYS A 276 -5.94 -11.55 -16.81
C LYS A 276 -5.59 -12.96 -17.29
N ILE A 277 -5.59 -13.93 -16.38
CA ILE A 277 -5.37 -15.34 -16.69
C ILE A 277 -6.42 -16.20 -15.99
N THR A 278 -6.60 -17.42 -16.48
CA THR A 278 -7.48 -18.43 -15.89
C THR A 278 -6.74 -19.24 -14.83
N LEU A 279 -7.49 -19.93 -13.95
CA LEU A 279 -6.91 -20.67 -12.82
C LEU A 279 -5.92 -21.76 -13.26
N ASP A 280 -6.15 -22.43 -14.38
CA ASP A 280 -5.27 -23.43 -14.99
C ASP A 280 -3.91 -22.88 -15.44
N LYS A 281 -3.75 -21.55 -15.49
CA LYS A 281 -2.52 -20.86 -15.88
C LYS A 281 -1.81 -20.21 -14.70
N VAL A 282 -2.34 -20.37 -13.49
CA VAL A 282 -1.65 -19.98 -12.25
C VAL A 282 -0.51 -21.00 -12.02
N PRO A 283 0.72 -20.55 -11.74
CA PRO A 283 1.86 -21.44 -11.50
C PRO A 283 1.69 -22.42 -10.33
#